data_AF-A0A0D2HHP4-F1
#
_entry.id   AF-A0A0D2HHP4-F1
#
_cell.length_a   1.000
_cell.length_b   1.000
_cell.length_c   1.000
_cell.angle_alpha   90.00
_cell.angle_beta   90.00
_cell.angle_gamma   90.00
#
_symmetry.space_group_name_H-M   'P 1'
#
loop_
_entity.id
_entity.type
_entity.pdbx_description
1 polymer ?
#
loop_
_entity_poly.entity_id
_entity_poly.type
_entity_poly.pdbx_seq_one_letter_code
_entity_poly.pdbx_strand_id
1 'polypeptide(L)'
;MTGATCAILGIKTLIASHQLNVETQLINSQWGQKTIKYETDYDAADVRALADHIYSIHGQASLLASGPFRADGMAILSCRMKTLAGISAGYCDDMKARVADLTLKEP
;
A
#
# COMPACT_ATOMS: atom_id res chain seq x y z
N MET A 1 0.49 0.48 2.47
CA MET A 1 0.88 0.51 3.91
C MET A 1 0.14 -0.55 4.70
N THR A 2 0.80 -1.14 5.71
CA THR A 2 0.16 -2.09 6.64
C THR A 2 0.23 -1.59 8.09
N GLY A 3 -0.36 -2.33 9.04
CA GLY A 3 -0.39 -1.95 10.46
C GLY A 3 0.84 -2.38 11.24
N ALA A 4 2.02 -2.39 10.63
CA ALA A 4 3.28 -2.57 11.35
C ALA A 4 3.79 -1.21 11.81
N THR A 5 4.73 -1.22 12.75
CA THR A 5 5.37 0.00 13.25
C THR A 5 6.18 0.72 12.16
N CYS A 6 6.56 1.96 12.45
CA CYS A 6 7.26 2.87 11.56
C CYS A 6 6.40 3.34 10.37
N ALA A 7 5.16 3.74 10.63
CA ALA A 7 4.26 4.33 9.62
C ALA A 7 4.86 5.57 8.93
N ILE A 8 5.74 6.29 9.64
CA ILE A 8 6.44 7.48 9.13
C ILE A 8 7.24 7.22 7.84
N LEU A 9 7.76 6.00 7.64
CA LEU A 9 8.47 5.65 6.40
C LEU A 9 7.52 5.68 5.21
N GLY A 10 6.31 5.12 5.36
CA GLY A 10 5.28 5.16 4.33
C GLY A 10 4.89 6.59 3.95
N ILE A 11 4.72 7.44 4.96
CA ILE A 11 4.36 8.85 4.76
C ILE A 11 5.48 9.61 4.04
N LYS A 12 6.73 9.46 4.49
CA LYS A 12 7.87 10.14 3.85
C LYS A 12 8.08 9.69 2.41
N THR A 13 7.88 8.41 2.11
CA THR A 13 7.93 7.94 0.73
C THR A 13 6.83 8.57 -0.12
N LEU A 14 5.59 8.67 0.36
CA LEU A 14 4.51 9.35 -0.37
C LEU A 14 4.82 10.83 -0.60
N ILE A 15 5.34 11.54 0.41
CA ILE A 15 5.76 12.95 0.25
C ILE A 15 6.85 13.08 -0.82
N ALA A 16 7.87 12.22 -0.78
CA ALA A 16 8.96 12.24 -1.75
C ALA A 16 8.46 11.91 -3.17
N SER A 17 7.60 10.91 -3.32
CA SER A 17 6.97 10.57 -4.60
C SER A 17 6.15 11.73 -5.16
N HIS A 18 5.36 12.39 -4.31
CA HIS A 18 4.58 13.56 -4.69
C HIS A 18 5.49 14.72 -5.16
N GLN A 19 6.59 14.99 -4.46
CA GLN A 19 7.57 16.01 -4.86
C GLN A 19 8.27 15.70 -6.18
N LEU A 20 8.41 14.41 -6.50
CA LEU A 20 9.02 13.94 -7.75
C LEU A 20 8.00 13.80 -8.90
N ASN A 21 6.74 14.19 -8.71
CA ASN A 21 5.63 13.99 -9.65
C ASN A 21 5.45 12.54 -10.10
N VAL A 22 5.69 11.58 -9.18
CA VAL A 22 5.46 10.16 -9.43
C VAL A 22 4.01 9.83 -9.07
N GLU A 23 3.27 9.20 -9.98
CA GLU A 23 1.91 8.73 -9.72
C GLU A 23 1.93 7.61 -8.67
N THR A 24 1.11 7.75 -7.63
CA THR A 24 1.08 6.82 -6.50
C THR A 24 -0.30 6.21 -6.26
N GLN A 25 -0.30 4.89 -6.09
CA GLN A 25 -1.49 4.11 -5.78
C GLN A 25 -1.38 3.55 -4.35
N LEU A 26 -2.17 4.12 -3.43
CA LEU A 26 -2.12 3.77 -2.02
C LEU A 26 -3.19 2.73 -1.65
N ILE A 27 -2.72 1.58 -1.19
CA ILE A 27 -3.53 0.60 -0.45
C ILE A 27 -3.16 0.69 1.03
N ASN A 28 -4.07 1.19 1.87
CA ASN A 28 -3.84 1.32 3.31
C ASN A 28 -4.80 0.43 4.11
N SER A 29 -4.26 -0.38 5.04
CA SER A 29 -5.10 -1.22 5.87
C SER A 29 -5.80 -0.45 6.99
N GLN A 30 -6.92 -0.96 7.51
CA GLN A 30 -7.58 -0.36 8.68
C GLN A 30 -6.60 -0.24 9.86
N TRP A 31 -5.77 -1.27 10.06
CA TRP A 31 -4.71 -1.24 11.06
C TRP A 31 -3.60 -0.24 10.73
N GLY A 32 -3.22 -0.08 9.45
CA GLY A 32 -2.26 0.94 9.03
C GLY A 32 -2.74 2.36 9.29
N GLN A 33 -4.04 2.63 9.10
CA GLN A 33 -4.65 3.92 9.46
C GLN A 33 -4.56 4.19 10.96
N LYS A 34 -4.79 3.17 11.79
CA LYS A 34 -4.62 3.30 13.26
C LYS A 34 -3.17 3.54 13.63
N THR A 35 -2.23 2.85 12.99
CA THR A 35 -0.80 3.01 13.29
C THR A 35 -0.29 4.41 12.90
N ILE A 36 -0.73 4.96 11.76
CA ILE A 36 -0.42 6.33 11.37
C ILE A 36 -0.81 7.31 12.49
N LYS A 37 -2.05 7.23 12.97
CA LYS A 37 -2.55 8.09 14.05
C LYS A 37 -1.85 7.86 15.39
N TYR A 38 -1.37 6.63 15.62
CA TYR A 38 -0.71 6.27 16.88
C TYR A 38 0.76 6.73 16.93
N GLU A 39 1.47 6.65 15.79
CA GLU A 39 2.91 6.91 15.74
C GLU A 39 3.27 8.30 15.22
N THR A 40 2.32 9.02 14.60
CA THR A 40 2.60 10.28 13.93
C THR A 40 1.48 11.29 14.15
N ASP A 41 1.79 12.57 13.96
CA ASP A 41 0.81 13.66 14.04
C ASP A 41 -0.10 13.75 12.80
N TYR A 42 0.06 12.85 11.82
CA TYR A 42 -0.76 12.81 10.62
C TYR A 42 -2.06 12.05 10.87
N ASP A 43 -3.15 12.53 10.27
CA ASP A 43 -4.35 11.76 10.14
C ASP A 43 -4.32 10.88 8.88
N ALA A 44 -5.14 9.83 8.89
CA ALA A 44 -5.29 8.97 7.72
C ALA A 44 -5.89 9.73 6.50
N ALA A 45 -6.48 10.91 6.71
CA ALA A 45 -6.94 11.79 5.63
C ALA A 45 -5.76 12.50 4.94
N ASP A 46 -4.79 12.98 5.72
CA ASP A 46 -3.59 13.65 5.18
C ASP A 46 -2.78 12.69 4.31
N VAL A 47 -2.58 11.47 4.80
CA VAL A 47 -1.86 10.42 4.05
C VAL A 47 -2.59 10.01 2.78
N ARG A 48 -3.93 10.09 2.76
CA ARG A 48 -4.74 9.85 1.57
C ARG A 48 -4.59 10.99 0.56
N ALA A 49 -4.55 12.24 1.01
CA ALA A 49 -4.39 13.40 0.14
C ALA A 49 -3.01 13.44 -0.56
N LEU A 50 -2.00 12.75 0.00
CA LEU A 50 -0.68 12.60 -0.62
C LEU A 50 -0.64 11.58 -1.76
N ALA A 51 -1.67 10.75 -1.94
CA ALA A 51 -1.71 9.72 -2.96
C ALA A 51 -2.71 10.06 -4.07
N ASP A 52 -2.36 9.79 -5.32
CA ASP A 52 -3.20 10.09 -6.48
C ASP A 52 -4.42 9.17 -6.55
N HIS A 53 -4.22 7.89 -6.23
CA HIS A 53 -5.28 6.89 -6.20
C HIS A 53 -5.28 6.12 -4.89
N ILE A 54 -6.47 5.89 -4.32
CA ILE A 54 -6.65 5.21 -3.04
C ILE A 54 -7.54 4.00 -3.22
N TYR A 55 -7.10 2.86 -2.70
CA TYR A 55 -7.83 1.60 -2.81
C TYR A 55 -8.09 0.96 -1.45
N SER A 56 -9.27 0.34 -1.33
CA SER A 56 -9.67 -0.42 -0.14
C SER A 56 -9.16 -1.85 -0.20
N ILE A 57 -8.75 -2.41 0.95
CA ILE A 57 -8.24 -3.79 1.06
C ILE A 57 -9.26 -4.83 0.55
N HIS A 58 -10.55 -4.56 0.74
CA HIS A 58 -11.64 -5.49 0.39
C HIS A 58 -12.11 -5.34 -1.06
N GLY A 59 -11.54 -4.39 -1.81
CA GLY A 59 -11.84 -4.19 -3.22
C GLY A 59 -11.11 -5.22 -4.10
N GLN A 60 -11.50 -6.49 -4.05
CA GLN A 60 -10.98 -7.51 -4.99
C GLN A 60 -11.34 -7.21 -6.46
N ALA A 61 -12.32 -6.33 -6.69
CA ALA A 61 -12.74 -5.86 -8.02
C ALA A 61 -12.14 -4.49 -8.41
N SER A 62 -11.06 -4.04 -7.74
CA SER A 62 -10.36 -2.84 -8.18
C SER A 62 -9.65 -3.11 -9.51
N LEU A 63 -9.57 -2.10 -10.38
CA LEU A 63 -8.78 -2.10 -11.62
C LEU A 63 -7.36 -2.68 -11.43
N LEU A 64 -6.76 -2.51 -10.24
CA LEU A 64 -5.44 -3.04 -9.91
C LEU A 64 -5.37 -4.57 -9.79
N ALA A 65 -6.48 -5.26 -9.55
CA ALA A 65 -6.52 -6.69 -9.29
C ALA A 65 -6.99 -7.54 -10.48
N SER A 66 -7.63 -6.91 -11.48
CA SER A 66 -8.24 -7.61 -12.63
C SER A 66 -7.84 -7.06 -14.01
N GLY A 67 -7.19 -5.90 -14.09
CA GLY A 67 -6.71 -5.30 -15.34
C GLY A 67 -5.21 -5.52 -15.57
N PRO A 68 -4.68 -5.13 -16.74
CA PRO A 68 -3.23 -5.02 -16.94
C PRO A 68 -2.69 -4.01 -15.92
N PHE A 69 -2.06 -4.52 -14.87
CA PHE A 69 -1.50 -3.71 -13.80
C PHE A 69 -0.19 -3.10 -14.32
N ARG A 70 -0.28 -1.87 -14.81
CA ARG A 70 0.89 -1.09 -15.23
C ARG A 70 1.34 -0.22 -14.06
N ALA A 71 2.26 -0.75 -13.27
CA ALA A 71 3.03 0.04 -12.33
C ALA A 71 4.51 -0.28 -12.53
N ASP A 72 5.39 0.72 -12.43
CA ASP A 72 6.84 0.52 -12.54
C ASP A 72 7.41 -0.29 -11.36
N GLY A 73 6.63 -0.47 -10.30
CA GLY A 73 6.96 -1.31 -9.17
C GLY A 73 6.00 -1.13 -8.00
N MET A 74 6.23 -1.92 -6.95
CA MET A 74 5.44 -1.88 -5.73
C MET A 74 6.34 -1.84 -4.50
N ALA A 75 6.06 -0.91 -3.58
CA ALA A 75 6.73 -0.84 -2.28
C ALA A 75 5.74 -1.10 -1.14
N ILE A 76 6.06 -2.08 -0.28
CA ILE A 76 5.27 -2.36 0.92
C ILE A 76 5.98 -1.79 2.14
N LEU A 77 5.54 -0.60 2.53
CA LEU A 77 6.08 0.10 3.69
C LEU A 77 5.26 -0.20 4.95
N SER A 78 6.00 -0.36 6.06
CA SER A 78 5.49 -0.84 7.36
C SER A 78 4.79 -2.19 7.19
N CYS A 79 5.54 -3.22 6.78
CA CYS A 79 5.03 -4.55 6.45
C CYS A 79 4.92 -5.46 7.68
N ARG A 80 3.70 -5.89 8.05
CA ARG A 80 3.51 -6.91 9.10
C ARG A 80 3.93 -8.28 8.59
N MET A 81 4.40 -9.13 9.50
CA MET A 81 4.77 -10.52 9.17
C MET A 81 3.64 -11.29 8.49
N LYS A 82 2.36 -11.07 8.85
CA LYS A 82 1.21 -11.66 8.14
C LYS A 82 1.23 -11.32 6.64
N THR A 83 1.49 -10.06 6.29
CA THR A 83 1.50 -9.61 4.89
C THR A 83 2.71 -10.17 4.16
N LEU A 84 3.90 -10.14 4.78
CA LEU A 84 5.11 -10.72 4.19
C LEU A 84 4.95 -12.23 3.93
N ALA A 85 4.46 -12.98 4.92
CA ALA A 85 4.22 -14.41 4.79
C ALA A 85 3.18 -14.73 3.72
N GLY A 86 2.09 -13.96 3.64
CA GLY A 86 1.08 -14.12 2.59
C GLY A 86 1.66 -13.94 1.18
N ILE A 87 2.52 -12.94 0.98
CA ILE A 87 3.19 -12.71 -0.30
C ILE A 87 4.18 -13.83 -0.61
N SER A 88 5.02 -14.21 0.36
CA SER A 88 6.01 -15.28 0.18
C SER A 88 5.36 -16.64 -0.14
N ALA A 89 4.17 -16.90 0.39
CA ALA A 89 3.42 -18.12 0.13
C ALA A 89 2.55 -18.07 -1.14
N GLY A 90 2.48 -16.92 -1.82
CA GLY A 90 1.53 -16.70 -2.92
C GLY A 90 0.06 -16.70 -2.47
N TYR A 91 -0.20 -16.55 -1.17
CA TYR A 91 -1.53 -16.58 -0.58
C TYR A 91 -2.20 -15.21 -0.74
N CYS A 92 -2.84 -15.03 -1.90
CA CYS A 92 -3.48 -13.79 -2.36
C CYS A 92 -4.83 -13.48 -1.68
N ASP A 93 -4.91 -13.64 -0.36
CA ASP A 93 -6.14 -13.49 0.44
C ASP A 93 -6.61 -12.03 0.56
N ASP A 94 -5.66 -11.09 0.50
CA ASP A 94 -5.92 -9.65 0.58
C ASP A 94 -5.44 -8.92 -0.69
N MET A 95 -6.04 -7.77 -1.00
CA MET A 95 -5.66 -6.94 -2.16
C MET A 95 -4.16 -6.59 -2.20
N LYS A 96 -3.52 -6.37 -1.04
CA LYS A 96 -2.07 -6.10 -0.98
C LYS A 96 -1.24 -7.28 -1.47
N ALA A 97 -1.62 -8.49 -1.08
CA ALA A 97 -0.93 -9.71 -1.51
C ALA A 97 -1.19 -9.98 -3.00
N ARG A 98 -2.43 -9.73 -3.46
CA ARG A 98 -2.79 -9.86 -4.88
C ARG A 98 -2.03 -8.90 -5.79
N VAL A 99 -1.90 -7.63 -5.40
CA VAL A 99 -1.14 -6.64 -6.21
C VAL A 99 0.36 -6.96 -6.19
N ALA A 100 0.89 -7.45 -5.06
CA ALA A 100 2.27 -7.91 -5.01
C ALA A 100 2.52 -9.12 -5.93
N ASP A 101 1.60 -10.09 -5.94
CA ASP A 101 1.64 -11.25 -6.85
C ASP A 101 1.64 -10.83 -8.32
N LEU A 102 0.76 -9.90 -8.70
CA LEU A 102 0.71 -9.35 -10.06
C LEU A 102 2.02 -8.63 -10.42
N THR A 103 2.56 -7.80 -9.52
CA THR A 103 3.82 -7.07 -9.73
C THR A 103 5.01 -8.03 -9.89
N LEU A 104 5.02 -9.15 -9.16
CA LEU A 104 6.06 -10.17 -9.27
C LEU A 104 5.92 -11.01 -10.55
N LYS A 105 4.70 -11.20 -11.04
CA LYS A 105 4.41 -12.00 -12.23
C LYS A 105 4.67 -11.25 -13.53
N GLU A 106 4.33 -9.97 -13.59
CA GLU A 106 4.44 -9.13 -14.80
C GLU A 106 5.32 -7.90 -14.51
N PRO A 107 6.66 -8.03 -14.66
CA PRO A 107 7.61 -6.93 -14.45
C PRO A 107 7.66 -5.93 -15.60
#